data_AF-A0A268EIY5-F1
#
_entry.id   AF-A0A268EIY5-F1
#
_cell.length_a   1.000
_cell.length_b   1.000
_cell.length_c   1.000
_cell.angle_alpha   90.00
_cell.angle_beta   90.00
_cell.angle_gamma   90.00
#
_symmetry.space_group_name_H-M   'P 1'
#
loop_
_entity.id
_entity.type
_entity.pdbx_description
1 polymer ?
#
loop_
_entity_poly.entity_id
_entity_poly.type
_entity_poly.pdbx_seq_one_letter_code
_entity_poly.pdbx_strand_id
1 'polypeptide(L)'
;MQIEFDIFADSLQTPELPAKDKQPHEMTLAQFLASPDWVAYPDPKPTGKSMGMYLMKQPDGTDWMGGWIGKFKDQRKAKMEFHYSQVFRTVHWGKDDVDPKVLSQYPKLAKAQEAVHQYLSWIQFDMRGDYIEVGLPSGTRFFHILDFPLYCRVSVRGFVKNHGLDHFPLELENLESIFNQVEVAAIAIERFVSKFLNAGHRPRFLIPEYMSLTNGTTGDEVRFRKPISFKDGQPEFETFTGVTVFNYFSDVPSVEYVDQGKTQVWSLYPSQILAVKIDGNWKECPLKIR
;
A
#
# COMPACT_ATOMS: atom_id res chain seq x y z
N MET A 1 -20.87 -24.81 -27.60
CA MET A 1 -19.65 -24.01 -27.90
C MET A 1 -18.50 -24.63 -27.15
N GLN A 2 -17.87 -25.56 -27.85
CA GLN A 2 -16.63 -26.23 -27.51
C GLN A 2 -15.56 -25.26 -28.03
N ILE A 3 -14.86 -24.55 -27.14
CA ILE A 3 -13.71 -23.74 -27.56
C ILE A 3 -12.57 -24.74 -27.74
N GLU A 4 -12.40 -25.17 -28.98
CA GLU A 4 -11.23 -25.90 -29.44
C GLU A 4 -9.98 -25.06 -29.12
N PHE A 5 -9.18 -25.55 -28.17
CA PHE A 5 -7.81 -25.10 -27.95
C PHE A 5 -6.93 -25.68 -29.06
N ASP A 6 -7.17 -25.25 -30.30
CA ASP A 6 -6.46 -25.71 -31.49
C ASP A 6 -5.78 -24.54 -32.22
N ILE A 7 -5.10 -23.72 -31.43
CA ILE A 7 -4.09 -22.79 -31.92
C ILE A 7 -2.85 -23.08 -31.06
N PHE A 8 -1.72 -23.37 -31.72
CA PHE A 8 -0.39 -23.71 -31.16
C PHE A 8 -0.06 -25.20 -30.99
N ALA A 9 -0.38 -26.03 -31.97
CA ALA A 9 0.24 -27.34 -32.13
C ALA A 9 1.54 -27.32 -32.96
N ASP A 10 1.81 -26.29 -33.77
CA ASP A 10 3.06 -26.20 -34.53
C ASP A 10 3.50 -24.75 -34.76
N SER A 11 4.78 -24.46 -34.49
CA SER A 11 5.51 -23.21 -34.80
C SER A 11 5.21 -21.95 -33.96
N LEU A 12 5.40 -22.04 -32.65
CA LEU A 12 6.06 -20.94 -31.92
C LEU A 12 7.29 -21.54 -31.27
N GLN A 13 8.42 -21.45 -31.98
CA GLN A 13 9.69 -21.31 -31.27
C GLN A 13 9.57 -20.01 -30.48
N THR A 14 9.02 -20.11 -29.26
CA THR A 14 9.19 -19.08 -28.25
C THR A 14 10.70 -18.91 -28.14
N PRO A 15 11.29 -17.75 -28.50
CA PRO A 15 12.71 -17.57 -28.27
C PRO A 15 12.94 -17.84 -26.79
N GLU A 16 13.69 -18.90 -26.50
CA GLU A 16 14.15 -19.26 -25.16
C GLU A 16 15.10 -18.15 -24.71
N LEU A 17 14.53 -17.04 -24.25
CA LEU A 17 15.23 -16.20 -23.29
C LEU A 17 15.33 -17.05 -22.03
N PRO A 18 16.54 -17.29 -21.49
CA PRO A 18 16.70 -18.18 -20.35
C PRO A 18 15.89 -17.63 -19.17
N ALA A 19 14.79 -18.31 -18.85
CA ALA A 19 13.94 -18.02 -17.70
C ALA A 19 14.64 -18.32 -16.35
N LYS A 20 15.85 -18.89 -16.41
CA LYS A 20 16.62 -19.36 -15.27
C LYS A 20 16.93 -18.26 -14.25
N ASP A 21 17.14 -17.03 -14.72
CA ASP A 21 17.53 -15.90 -13.85
C ASP A 21 16.38 -14.92 -13.59
N LYS A 22 15.18 -15.22 -14.09
CA LYS A 22 14.00 -14.35 -13.91
C LYS A 22 13.20 -14.74 -12.68
N GLN A 23 12.64 -13.75 -12.00
CA GLN A 23 11.63 -13.92 -10.98
C GLN A 23 10.28 -14.27 -11.62
N PRO A 24 9.37 -14.95 -10.89
CA PRO A 24 8.08 -15.36 -11.46
C PRO A 24 7.26 -14.21 -12.07
N HIS A 25 7.27 -13.02 -11.46
CA HIS A 25 6.51 -11.86 -11.94
C HIS A 25 7.12 -11.18 -13.19
N GLU A 26 8.34 -11.57 -13.59
CA GLU A 26 9.04 -11.09 -14.79
C GLU A 26 8.86 -12.05 -15.99
N MET A 27 8.20 -13.18 -15.75
CA MET A 27 7.92 -14.19 -16.77
C MET A 27 6.48 -14.05 -17.27
N THR A 28 6.25 -14.38 -18.54
CA THR A 28 4.89 -14.69 -18.98
C THR A 28 4.44 -16.01 -18.36
N LEU A 29 3.13 -16.24 -18.21
CA LEU A 29 2.60 -17.48 -17.66
C LEU A 29 3.07 -18.70 -18.47
N ALA A 30 3.13 -18.59 -19.80
CA ALA A 30 3.65 -19.66 -20.65
C ALA A 30 5.11 -20.00 -20.32
N GLN A 31 5.97 -18.98 -20.17
CA GLN A 31 7.37 -19.16 -19.77
C GLN A 31 7.49 -19.77 -18.37
N PHE A 32 6.70 -19.30 -17.41
CA PHE A 32 6.71 -19.82 -16.03
C PHE A 32 6.24 -21.28 -15.95
N LEU A 33 5.19 -21.64 -16.71
CA LEU A 33 4.70 -23.02 -16.78
C LEU A 33 5.70 -23.96 -17.46
N ALA A 34 6.40 -23.47 -18.49
CA ALA A 34 7.42 -24.22 -19.21
C ALA A 34 8.74 -24.38 -18.43
N SER A 35 9.00 -23.55 -17.41
CA SER A 35 10.21 -23.67 -16.58
C SER A 35 10.13 -24.93 -15.68
N PRO A 36 10.96 -25.96 -15.93
CA PRO A 36 10.92 -27.21 -15.16
C PRO A 36 11.51 -27.04 -13.75
N ASP A 37 12.33 -26.01 -13.55
CA ASP A 37 13.02 -25.74 -12.28
C ASP A 37 12.05 -25.24 -11.19
N TRP A 38 10.94 -24.61 -11.59
CA TRP A 38 9.85 -24.22 -10.70
C TRP A 38 8.84 -25.37 -10.56
N VAL A 39 8.92 -26.08 -9.44
CA VAL A 39 8.09 -27.27 -9.18
C VAL A 39 7.11 -26.98 -8.05
N ALA A 40 5.82 -27.13 -8.33
CA ALA A 40 4.82 -27.23 -7.27
C ALA A 40 4.77 -28.68 -6.77
N TYR A 41 4.81 -28.93 -5.47
CA TYR A 41 4.68 -30.28 -4.91
C TYR A 41 3.75 -30.28 -3.70
N PRO A 42 3.05 -31.39 -3.40
CA PRO A 42 2.15 -31.46 -2.25
C PRO A 42 2.88 -31.22 -0.93
N ASP A 43 2.24 -30.55 0.04
CA ASP A 43 2.77 -30.43 1.40
C ASP A 43 3.19 -31.82 1.93
N PRO A 44 4.46 -32.04 2.29
CA PRO A 44 4.95 -33.33 2.75
C PRO A 44 4.44 -33.71 4.14
N LYS A 45 3.92 -32.75 4.92
CA LYS A 45 3.39 -32.96 6.28
C LYS A 45 2.05 -32.23 6.47
N PRO A 46 0.99 -32.61 5.73
CA PRO A 46 -0.27 -31.89 5.79
C PRO A 46 -0.93 -32.03 7.16
N THR A 47 -1.21 -30.91 7.83
CA THR A 47 -1.91 -30.88 9.13
C THR A 47 -2.99 -29.80 9.15
N GLY A 48 -4.17 -30.14 9.69
CA GLY A 48 -5.28 -29.19 9.86
C GLY A 48 -5.62 -28.40 8.59
N LYS A 49 -5.28 -27.11 8.58
CA LYS A 49 -5.57 -26.17 7.48
C LYS A 49 -4.72 -26.41 6.22
N SER A 50 -3.61 -27.15 6.29
CA SER A 50 -2.72 -27.39 5.13
C SER A 50 -3.05 -28.62 4.28
N MET A 51 -4.07 -29.39 4.65
CA MET A 51 -4.47 -30.58 3.90
C MET A 51 -4.90 -30.23 2.47
N GLY A 52 -4.16 -30.73 1.48
CA GLY A 52 -4.38 -30.50 0.05
C GLY A 52 -3.66 -29.28 -0.54
N MET A 53 -2.74 -28.66 0.21
CA MET A 53 -1.96 -27.51 -0.26
C MET A 53 -0.68 -27.94 -0.99
N TYR A 54 -0.19 -27.06 -1.86
CA TYR A 54 1.09 -27.23 -2.56
C TYR A 54 2.12 -26.22 -2.02
N LEU A 55 3.39 -26.63 -2.04
CA LEU A 55 4.56 -25.79 -1.85
C LEU A 55 5.25 -25.54 -3.20
N MET A 56 5.97 -24.42 -3.31
CA MET A 56 6.78 -24.11 -4.50
C MET A 56 8.26 -24.24 -4.19
N LYS A 57 8.96 -24.99 -5.03
CA LYS A 57 10.41 -25.08 -5.05
C LYS A 57 10.98 -24.10 -6.07
N GLN A 58 11.98 -23.34 -5.66
CA GLN A 58 12.77 -22.46 -6.53
C GLN A 58 13.73 -23.25 -7.42
N PRO A 59 14.27 -22.62 -8.48
CA PRO A 59 15.29 -23.24 -9.32
C PRO A 59 16.56 -23.64 -8.59
N ASP A 60 16.94 -22.90 -7.55
CA ASP A 60 18.09 -23.21 -6.68
C ASP A 60 17.80 -24.32 -5.66
N GLY A 61 16.58 -24.86 -5.69
CA GLY A 61 16.12 -25.93 -4.82
C GLY A 61 15.64 -25.48 -3.44
N THR A 62 15.61 -24.18 -3.16
CA THR A 62 15.06 -23.66 -1.90
C THR A 62 13.53 -23.66 -1.93
N ASP A 63 12.91 -23.95 -0.78
CA ASP A 63 11.46 -23.85 -0.63
C ASP A 63 11.06 -22.38 -0.51
N TRP A 64 10.04 -21.96 -1.27
CA TRP A 64 9.56 -20.58 -1.21
C TRP A 64 8.65 -20.37 0.01
N MET A 65 9.16 -19.69 1.04
CA MET A 65 8.37 -19.28 2.20
C MET A 65 7.17 -18.40 1.78
N GLY A 66 5.95 -18.83 2.13
CA GLY A 66 4.71 -18.10 1.85
C GLY A 66 3.95 -18.56 0.61
N GLY A 67 4.42 -19.61 -0.08
CA GLY A 67 3.75 -20.26 -1.21
C GLY A 67 2.65 -21.24 -0.81
N TRP A 68 1.82 -20.89 0.17
CA TRP A 68 0.62 -21.67 0.51
C TRP A 68 -0.42 -21.47 -0.59
N ILE A 69 -0.29 -22.26 -1.65
CA ILE A 69 -1.20 -22.21 -2.79
C ILE A 69 -2.35 -23.15 -2.44
N GLY A 70 -3.59 -22.67 -2.62
CA GLY A 70 -4.84 -23.26 -2.11
C GLY A 70 -5.03 -24.78 -2.32
N LYS A 71 -6.20 -25.30 -1.89
CA LYS A 71 -6.48 -26.73 -2.01
C LYS A 71 -6.65 -27.13 -3.47
N PHE A 72 -5.58 -27.56 -4.13
CA PHE A 72 -5.59 -28.00 -5.52
C PHE A 72 -5.44 -29.51 -5.61
N LYS A 73 -6.04 -30.12 -6.63
CA LYS A 73 -5.81 -31.53 -7.00
C LYS A 73 -4.77 -31.67 -8.11
N ASP A 74 -4.26 -30.55 -8.63
CA ASP A 74 -3.46 -30.47 -9.85
C ASP A 74 -2.31 -29.46 -9.69
N GLN A 75 -1.10 -29.91 -9.99
CA GLN A 75 0.14 -29.15 -9.96
C GLN A 75 0.12 -27.94 -10.90
N ARG A 76 -0.48 -28.08 -12.09
CA ARG A 76 -0.54 -27.00 -13.09
C ARG A 76 -1.36 -25.82 -12.57
N LYS A 77 -2.52 -26.09 -11.96
CA LYS A 77 -3.36 -25.07 -11.33
C LYS A 77 -2.64 -24.36 -10.18
N ALA A 78 -1.89 -25.10 -9.38
CA ALA A 78 -1.06 -24.50 -8.32
C ALA A 78 0.01 -23.55 -8.91
N LYS A 79 0.73 -23.94 -9.97
CA LYS A 79 1.70 -23.04 -10.64
C LYS A 79 1.03 -21.78 -11.20
N MET A 80 -0.15 -21.89 -11.82
CA MET A 80 -0.89 -20.74 -12.35
C MET A 80 -1.29 -19.75 -11.25
N GLU A 81 -1.84 -20.24 -10.14
CA GLU A 81 -2.25 -19.42 -8.99
C GLU A 81 -1.05 -18.74 -8.31
N PHE A 82 0.07 -19.47 -8.20
CA PHE A 82 1.31 -18.90 -7.69
C PHE A 82 1.80 -17.75 -8.56
N HIS A 83 1.88 -17.95 -9.87
CA HIS A 83 2.30 -16.93 -10.81
C HIS A 83 1.43 -15.67 -10.70
N TYR A 84 0.11 -15.86 -10.73
CA TYR A 84 -0.84 -14.77 -10.49
C TYR A 84 -0.57 -14.04 -9.17
N SER A 85 -0.34 -14.78 -8.08
CA SER A 85 -0.05 -14.20 -6.76
C SER A 85 1.25 -13.38 -6.73
N GLN A 86 2.29 -13.80 -7.47
CA GLN A 86 3.53 -13.05 -7.57
C GLN A 86 3.35 -11.75 -8.37
N VAL A 87 2.63 -11.82 -9.50
CA VAL A 87 2.30 -10.62 -10.29
C VAL A 87 1.42 -9.66 -9.47
N PHE A 88 0.38 -10.18 -8.81
CA PHE A 88 -0.48 -9.42 -7.92
C PHE A 88 0.32 -8.72 -6.82
N ARG A 89 1.22 -9.42 -6.12
CA ARG A 89 2.03 -8.86 -5.04
C ARG A 89 2.97 -7.77 -5.52
N THR A 90 3.53 -7.92 -6.71
CA THR A 90 4.44 -6.93 -7.31
C THR A 90 3.70 -5.62 -7.55
N VAL A 91 2.51 -5.68 -8.18
CA VAL A 91 1.65 -4.50 -8.37
C VAL A 91 1.17 -3.95 -7.02
N HIS A 92 0.67 -4.81 -6.13
CA HIS A 92 0.11 -4.44 -4.82
C HIS A 92 1.15 -3.81 -3.87
N TRP A 93 2.42 -4.18 -3.95
CA TRP A 93 3.46 -3.58 -3.13
C TRP A 93 4.09 -2.34 -3.77
N GLY A 94 3.74 -2.02 -5.02
CA GLY A 94 4.26 -0.85 -5.72
C GLY A 94 5.78 -0.82 -5.85
N LYS A 95 6.44 -1.99 -5.78
CA LYS A 95 7.91 -2.09 -5.77
C LYS A 95 8.48 -1.86 -7.17
N ASP A 96 7.92 -2.55 -8.16
CA ASP A 96 8.39 -2.56 -9.53
C ASP A 96 7.20 -2.54 -10.51
N ASP A 97 7.43 -2.03 -11.73
CA ASP A 97 6.47 -2.18 -12.81
C ASP A 97 6.54 -3.60 -13.38
N VAL A 98 5.39 -4.23 -13.52
CA VAL A 98 5.31 -5.51 -14.23
C VAL A 98 5.27 -5.21 -15.73
N ASP A 99 6.05 -5.96 -16.52
CA ASP A 99 6.09 -5.85 -17.98
C ASP A 99 4.66 -5.95 -18.56
N PRO A 100 4.25 -5.04 -19.46
CA PRO A 100 2.93 -5.08 -20.10
C PRO A 100 2.56 -6.42 -20.74
N LYS A 101 3.54 -7.19 -21.25
CA LYS A 101 3.33 -8.54 -21.83
C LYS A 101 2.95 -9.58 -20.78
N VAL A 102 3.41 -9.42 -19.55
CA VAL A 102 3.00 -10.27 -18.42
C VAL A 102 1.62 -9.83 -17.94
N LEU A 103 1.40 -8.52 -17.78
CA LEU A 103 0.11 -7.96 -17.35
C LEU A 103 -1.03 -8.19 -18.33
N SER A 104 -0.77 -8.26 -19.64
CA SER A 104 -1.81 -8.54 -20.64
C SER A 104 -2.51 -9.88 -20.43
N GLN A 105 -1.91 -10.79 -19.66
CA GLN A 105 -2.47 -12.09 -19.28
C GLN A 105 -3.40 -12.00 -18.07
N TYR A 106 -3.39 -10.86 -17.36
CA TYR A 106 -4.18 -10.56 -16.18
C TYR A 106 -4.86 -9.19 -16.31
N PRO A 107 -5.94 -9.07 -17.12
CA PRO A 107 -6.52 -7.77 -17.48
C PRO A 107 -6.90 -6.87 -16.29
N LYS A 108 -7.39 -7.46 -15.18
CA LYS A 108 -7.72 -6.71 -13.96
C LYS A 108 -6.49 -6.13 -13.26
N LEU A 109 -5.33 -6.80 -13.35
CA LEU A 109 -4.06 -6.30 -12.82
C LEU A 109 -3.44 -5.25 -13.75
N ALA A 110 -3.58 -5.41 -15.06
CA ALA A 110 -3.18 -4.38 -16.03
C ALA A 110 -3.91 -3.06 -15.75
N LYS A 111 -5.24 -3.13 -15.63
CA LYS A 111 -6.12 -2.02 -15.22
C LYS A 111 -5.71 -1.41 -13.87
N ALA A 112 -5.32 -2.26 -12.91
CA ALA A 112 -4.87 -1.79 -11.60
C ALA A 112 -3.54 -1.02 -11.68
N GLN A 113 -2.56 -1.50 -12.46
CA GLN A 113 -1.28 -0.79 -12.65
C GLN A 113 -1.50 0.54 -13.38
N GLU A 114 -2.37 0.57 -14.39
CA GLU A 114 -2.75 1.81 -15.10
C GLU A 114 -3.37 2.84 -14.15
N ALA A 115 -4.31 2.42 -13.29
CA ALA A 115 -4.89 3.32 -12.28
C ALA A 115 -3.84 3.84 -11.28
N VAL A 116 -2.88 3.01 -10.88
CA VAL A 116 -1.75 3.42 -10.02
C VAL A 116 -0.86 4.44 -10.74
N HIS A 117 -0.54 4.23 -12.02
CA HIS A 117 0.26 5.17 -12.82
C HIS A 117 -0.46 6.51 -13.01
N GLN A 118 -1.76 6.48 -13.26
CA GLN A 118 -2.54 7.70 -13.38
C GLN A 118 -2.56 8.48 -12.06
N TYR A 119 -2.77 7.80 -10.92
CA TYR A 119 -2.72 8.47 -9.62
C TYR A 119 -1.33 9.03 -9.30
N LEU A 120 -0.26 8.29 -9.62
CA LEU A 120 1.12 8.77 -9.45
C LEU A 120 1.37 10.10 -10.17
N SER A 121 0.74 10.32 -11.34
CA SER A 121 0.88 11.57 -12.09
C SER A 121 0.32 12.80 -11.38
N TRP A 122 -0.49 12.61 -10.34
CA TRP A 122 -1.05 13.69 -9.52
C TRP A 122 -0.21 14.01 -8.28
N ILE A 123 0.84 13.22 -8.01
CA ILE A 123 1.67 13.37 -6.82
C ILE A 123 2.92 14.18 -7.15
N GLN A 124 3.17 15.21 -6.37
CA GLN A 124 4.39 16.02 -6.46
C GLN A 124 4.87 16.45 -5.07
N PHE A 125 6.12 16.91 -4.97
CA PHE A 125 6.59 17.61 -3.78
C PHE A 125 6.18 19.07 -3.81
N ASP A 126 6.01 19.65 -2.62
CA ASP A 126 6.06 21.10 -2.48
C ASP A 126 7.46 21.62 -2.86
N MET A 127 7.57 22.94 -3.07
CA MET A 127 8.84 23.57 -3.46
C MET A 127 9.98 23.36 -2.43
N ARG A 128 9.69 22.91 -1.21
CA ARG A 128 10.66 22.68 -0.13
C ARG A 128 11.05 21.22 0.06
N GLY A 129 10.25 20.27 -0.45
CA GLY A 129 10.48 18.83 -0.36
C GLY A 129 9.98 18.18 0.94
N ASP A 130 9.33 18.92 1.83
CA ASP A 130 8.86 18.42 3.13
C ASP A 130 7.41 17.91 3.06
N TYR A 131 6.64 18.49 2.14
CA TYR A 131 5.23 18.16 1.93
C TYR A 131 5.03 17.52 0.56
N ILE A 132 4.08 16.60 0.53
CA ILE A 132 3.59 15.96 -0.68
C ILE A 132 2.25 16.58 -1.01
N GLU A 133 2.13 17.06 -2.24
CA GLU A 133 0.90 17.55 -2.83
C GLU A 133 0.29 16.46 -3.72
N VAL A 134 -1.03 16.31 -3.63
CA VAL A 134 -1.82 15.39 -4.46
C VAL A 134 -2.94 16.18 -5.11
N GLY A 135 -2.84 16.39 -6.43
CA GLY A 135 -3.82 17.12 -7.22
C GLY A 135 -5.04 16.26 -7.55
N LEU A 136 -6.05 16.24 -6.67
CA LEU A 136 -7.30 15.51 -6.91
C LEU A 136 -8.31 16.36 -7.67
N PRO A 137 -9.33 15.76 -8.31
CA PRO A 137 -10.43 16.51 -8.95
C PRO A 137 -11.20 17.42 -7.97
N SER A 138 -11.26 17.03 -6.70
CA SER A 138 -11.88 17.81 -5.61
C SER A 138 -10.94 18.88 -5.03
N GLY A 139 -9.79 19.12 -5.67
CA GLY A 139 -8.76 20.07 -5.28
C GLY A 139 -7.50 19.40 -4.74
N THR A 140 -6.46 20.21 -4.56
CA THR A 140 -5.18 19.74 -4.03
C THR A 140 -5.32 19.35 -2.56
N ARG A 141 -4.80 18.17 -2.21
CA ARG A 141 -4.57 17.73 -0.84
C ARG A 141 -3.08 17.71 -0.59
N PHE A 142 -2.68 17.77 0.68
CA PHE A 142 -1.28 17.70 1.03
C PHE A 142 -1.08 17.04 2.38
N PHE A 143 0.10 16.46 2.57
CA PHE A 143 0.53 15.90 3.84
C PHE A 143 2.05 15.94 3.96
N HIS A 144 2.57 15.90 5.19
CA HIS A 144 4.00 15.88 5.41
C HIS A 144 4.56 14.48 5.11
N ILE A 145 5.69 14.37 4.39
CA ILE A 145 6.19 13.07 3.94
C ILE A 145 6.46 12.08 5.10
N LEU A 146 7.03 12.58 6.19
CA LEU A 146 7.31 11.76 7.39
C LEU A 146 6.06 11.22 8.11
N ASP A 147 4.87 11.71 7.79
CA ASP A 147 3.63 11.22 8.41
C ASP A 147 3.11 9.93 7.76
N PHE A 148 3.61 9.56 6.56
CA PHE A 148 3.10 8.42 5.82
C PHE A 148 3.55 7.07 6.41
N PRO A 149 2.63 6.13 6.73
CA PRO A 149 2.97 4.88 7.43
C PRO A 149 3.41 3.74 6.51
N LEU A 150 4.70 3.65 6.15
CA LEU A 150 5.25 2.63 5.23
C LEU A 150 5.35 1.18 5.76
N TYR A 151 4.96 0.92 7.00
CA TYR A 151 5.22 -0.37 7.63
C TYR A 151 4.04 -1.37 7.56
N CYS A 152 2.79 -0.91 7.36
CA CYS A 152 1.65 -1.82 7.18
C CYS A 152 0.51 -1.21 6.33
N ARG A 153 -0.05 -2.01 5.41
CA ARG A 153 -1.10 -1.57 4.46
C ARG A 153 -2.38 -1.07 5.15
N VAL A 154 -2.75 -1.63 6.31
CA VAL A 154 -3.94 -1.18 7.05
C VAL A 154 -3.81 0.27 7.48
N SER A 155 -2.66 0.66 8.05
CA SER A 155 -2.37 2.04 8.42
C SER A 155 -2.29 2.96 7.21
N VAL A 156 -1.75 2.50 6.07
CA VAL A 156 -1.75 3.28 4.83
C VAL A 156 -3.19 3.57 4.36
N ARG A 157 -4.08 2.57 4.37
CA ARG A 157 -5.50 2.78 4.00
C ARG A 157 -6.18 3.79 4.91
N GLY A 158 -5.92 3.70 6.22
CA GLY A 158 -6.40 4.69 7.19
C GLY A 158 -5.90 6.10 6.88
N PHE A 159 -4.60 6.23 6.58
CA PHE A 159 -3.98 7.49 6.18
C PHE A 159 -4.64 8.10 4.95
N VAL A 160 -4.83 7.31 3.89
CA VAL A 160 -5.47 7.74 2.63
C VAL A 160 -6.87 8.29 2.89
N LYS A 161 -7.69 7.57 3.66
CA LYS A 161 -9.05 8.00 4.00
C LYS A 161 -9.09 9.26 4.84
N ASN A 162 -8.25 9.33 5.88
CA ASN A 162 -8.20 10.50 6.76
C ASN A 162 -7.86 11.76 5.97
N HIS A 163 -6.93 11.68 5.02
CA HIS A 163 -6.54 12.83 4.20
C HIS A 163 -7.43 13.06 2.97
N GLY A 164 -8.50 12.26 2.79
CA GLY A 164 -9.40 12.36 1.64
C GLY A 164 -8.72 12.12 0.30
N LEU A 165 -7.71 11.24 0.28
CA LEU A 165 -6.86 10.95 -0.88
C LEU A 165 -7.47 9.93 -1.84
N ASP A 166 -8.66 9.40 -1.52
CA ASP A 166 -9.36 8.35 -2.25
C ASP A 166 -10.41 8.86 -3.25
N HIS A 167 -10.42 10.15 -3.60
CA HIS A 167 -11.43 10.72 -4.50
C HIS A 167 -10.89 10.82 -5.94
N PHE A 168 -11.27 9.86 -6.79
CA PHE A 168 -10.85 9.77 -8.18
C PHE A 168 -11.90 10.42 -9.10
N PRO A 169 -11.57 10.81 -10.36
CA PRO A 169 -12.57 11.05 -11.38
C PRO A 169 -13.44 9.79 -11.60
N LEU A 170 -14.71 9.99 -11.94
CA LEU A 170 -15.69 8.94 -12.27
C LEU A 170 -15.18 7.93 -13.32
N GLU A 171 -14.28 8.35 -14.21
CA GLU A 171 -13.66 7.48 -15.22
C GLU A 171 -12.81 6.36 -14.61
N LEU A 172 -12.15 6.63 -13.47
CA LEU A 172 -11.37 5.64 -12.72
C LEU A 172 -12.23 4.81 -11.74
N GLU A 173 -13.40 5.30 -11.35
CA GLU A 173 -14.38 4.53 -10.57
C GLU A 173 -14.95 3.33 -11.35
N ASN A 174 -15.05 3.48 -12.66
CA ASN A 174 -15.60 2.46 -13.57
C ASN A 174 -14.53 1.47 -14.09
N LEU A 175 -13.27 1.64 -13.72
CA LEU A 175 -12.26 0.63 -14.00
C LEU A 175 -12.60 -0.62 -13.18
N GLU A 176 -12.91 -1.73 -13.87
CA GLU A 176 -13.02 -3.08 -13.26
C GLU A 176 -11.67 -3.60 -12.73
N SER A 177 -10.91 -2.73 -12.06
CA SER A 177 -9.70 -3.01 -11.32
C SER A 177 -10.01 -3.93 -10.14
N ILE A 178 -9.04 -4.76 -9.77
CA ILE A 178 -9.12 -5.55 -8.54
C ILE A 178 -8.92 -4.69 -7.28
N PHE A 179 -8.33 -3.51 -7.43
CA PHE A 179 -8.09 -2.55 -6.35
C PHE A 179 -9.14 -1.45 -6.38
N ASN A 180 -9.70 -1.16 -5.20
CA ASN A 180 -10.52 0.02 -5.02
C ASN A 180 -9.66 1.29 -4.97
N GLN A 181 -10.30 2.45 -5.02
CA GLN A 181 -9.66 3.76 -4.98
C GLN A 181 -8.66 3.93 -3.82
N VAL A 182 -9.06 3.52 -2.61
CA VAL A 182 -8.22 3.61 -1.42
C VAL A 182 -6.92 2.83 -1.61
N GLU A 183 -7.01 1.62 -2.17
CA GLU A 183 -5.85 0.77 -2.42
C GLU A 183 -4.96 1.31 -3.54
N VAL A 184 -5.55 1.82 -4.62
CA VAL A 184 -4.78 2.46 -5.71
C VAL A 184 -3.99 3.67 -5.19
N ALA A 185 -4.64 4.55 -4.43
CA ALA A 185 -3.98 5.70 -3.80
C ALA A 185 -2.88 5.25 -2.83
N ALA A 186 -3.15 4.24 -2.00
CA ALA A 186 -2.20 3.68 -1.07
C ALA A 186 -0.93 3.16 -1.77
N ILE A 187 -1.08 2.40 -2.85
CA ILE A 187 0.03 1.85 -3.64
C ILE A 187 0.82 2.97 -4.32
N ALA A 188 0.13 3.92 -4.96
CA ALA A 188 0.76 5.03 -5.66
C ALA A 188 1.58 5.91 -4.72
N ILE A 189 1.01 6.31 -3.58
CA ILE A 189 1.71 7.14 -2.60
C ILE A 189 2.88 6.38 -1.98
N GLU A 190 2.69 5.11 -1.61
CA GLU A 190 3.79 4.27 -1.07
C GLU A 190 4.95 4.17 -2.06
N ARG A 191 4.65 3.95 -3.35
CA ARG A 191 5.67 3.90 -4.41
C ARG A 191 6.39 5.23 -4.60
N PHE A 192 5.69 6.35 -4.42
CA PHE A 192 6.30 7.68 -4.46
C PHE A 192 7.22 7.90 -3.25
N VAL A 193 6.71 7.70 -2.02
CA VAL A 193 7.40 8.06 -0.77
C VAL A 193 8.51 7.09 -0.35
N SER A 194 8.44 5.82 -0.76
CA SER A 194 9.46 4.81 -0.46
C SER A 194 10.84 5.13 -1.04
N LYS A 195 10.92 6.06 -2.00
CA LYS A 195 12.20 6.57 -2.55
C LYS A 195 12.90 7.56 -1.62
N PHE A 196 12.17 8.12 -0.65
CA PHE A 196 12.62 9.20 0.23
C PHE A 196 12.64 8.80 1.70
N LEU A 197 11.93 7.72 2.04
CA LEU A 197 11.83 7.18 3.39
C LEU A 197 12.55 5.84 3.49
N ASN A 198 13.13 5.56 4.65
CA ASN A 198 13.75 4.26 4.90
C ASN A 198 12.72 3.12 4.86
N ALA A 199 13.15 1.93 4.44
CA ALA A 199 12.32 0.73 4.47
C ALA A 199 11.77 0.49 5.89
N GLY A 200 10.46 0.28 6.00
CA GLY A 200 9.79 0.11 7.30
C GLY A 200 9.64 1.40 8.11
N HIS A 201 9.76 2.58 7.49
CA HIS A 201 9.47 3.86 8.12
C HIS A 201 8.11 3.82 8.81
N ARG A 202 8.11 4.26 10.06
CA ARG A 202 6.92 4.43 10.87
C ARG A 202 6.75 5.93 11.07
N PRO A 203 5.53 6.49 10.92
CA PRO A 203 5.30 7.90 11.21
C PRO A 203 5.84 8.15 12.59
N ARG A 204 6.86 9.01 12.72
CA ARG A 204 7.72 9.07 13.92
C ARG A 204 6.81 9.06 15.14
N PHE A 205 6.75 7.95 15.88
CA PHE A 205 6.00 7.93 17.12
C PHE A 205 6.56 9.06 17.93
N LEU A 206 5.69 10.03 18.21
CA LEU A 206 5.83 11.10 19.18
C LEU A 206 7.14 11.03 19.96
N ILE A 207 7.95 12.10 19.88
CA ILE A 207 9.23 12.30 20.62
C ILE A 207 9.18 11.48 21.90
N PRO A 208 10.16 10.60 22.22
CA PRO A 208 10.07 9.61 23.29
C PRO A 208 9.45 10.09 24.63
N GLU A 209 9.63 11.38 24.92
CA GLU A 209 9.01 12.14 26.03
C GLU A 209 7.46 12.20 26.02
N TYR A 210 6.81 11.85 24.92
CA TYR A 210 5.36 11.90 24.68
C TYR A 210 4.79 10.51 24.32
N MET A 211 5.54 9.43 24.56
CA MET A 211 5.08 8.04 24.36
C MET A 211 3.87 7.64 25.23
N SER A 212 3.49 8.44 26.24
CA SER A 212 2.25 8.24 27.00
C SER A 212 1.02 8.25 26.08
N LEU A 213 1.02 9.14 25.08
CA LEU A 213 -0.03 9.26 24.06
C LEU A 213 -0.20 7.98 23.22
N THR A 214 0.89 7.24 22.98
CA THR A 214 0.84 5.97 22.23
C THR A 214 0.37 4.80 23.07
N ASN A 215 0.58 4.84 24.40
CA ASN A 215 0.24 3.74 25.31
C ASN A 215 -1.18 3.83 25.90
N GLY A 216 -2.00 4.76 25.40
CA GLY A 216 -3.43 4.83 25.73
C GLY A 216 -3.72 5.41 27.11
N THR A 217 -2.92 6.36 27.61
CA THR A 217 -3.38 7.21 28.72
C THR A 217 -4.55 8.05 28.24
N THR A 218 -5.76 7.64 28.62
CA THR A 218 -6.99 8.42 28.44
C THR A 218 -6.89 9.69 29.30
N GLY A 219 -6.92 10.87 28.67
CA GLY A 219 -6.97 12.15 29.38
C GLY A 219 -5.96 13.20 28.93
N ASP A 220 -5.00 12.85 28.09
CA ASP A 220 -4.05 13.84 27.54
C ASP A 220 -4.75 14.73 26.50
N GLU A 221 -4.65 16.05 26.69
CA GLU A 221 -5.16 17.05 25.76
C GLU A 221 -4.06 17.47 24.79
N VAL A 222 -4.40 17.57 23.51
CA VAL A 222 -3.51 18.11 22.49
C VAL A 222 -4.07 19.40 21.88
N ARG A 223 -3.15 20.25 21.42
CA ARG A 223 -3.43 21.22 20.35
C ARG A 223 -2.87 20.63 19.08
N PHE A 224 -3.72 20.47 18.07
CA PHE A 224 -3.29 19.95 16.78
C PHE A 224 -3.79 20.83 15.65
N ARG A 225 -3.09 20.75 14.51
CA ARG A 225 -3.43 21.43 13.28
C ARG A 225 -3.77 20.41 12.19
N LYS A 226 -4.89 20.62 11.51
CA LYS A 226 -5.33 19.80 10.38
C LYS A 226 -5.00 20.50 9.07
N PRO A 227 -4.35 19.84 8.11
CA PRO A 227 -4.18 20.41 6.77
C PRO A 227 -5.55 20.60 6.10
N ILE A 228 -5.86 21.81 5.65
CA ILE A 228 -7.13 22.13 4.96
C ILE A 228 -6.91 22.20 3.45
N SER A 229 -5.98 23.07 3.04
CA SER A 229 -5.75 23.43 1.66
C SER A 229 -4.28 23.75 1.43
N PHE A 230 -3.84 23.61 0.19
CA PHE A 230 -2.53 24.10 -0.23
C PHE A 230 -2.75 25.21 -1.25
N LYS A 231 -2.37 26.44 -0.90
CA LYS A 231 -2.66 27.63 -1.70
C LYS A 231 -1.39 28.46 -1.85
N ASP A 232 -1.11 28.91 -3.07
CA ASP A 232 0.02 29.79 -3.39
C ASP A 232 1.38 29.28 -2.86
N GLY A 233 1.60 27.95 -2.90
CA GLY A 233 2.85 27.33 -2.44
C GLY A 233 2.98 27.21 -0.92
N GLN A 234 1.91 27.48 -0.16
CA GLN A 234 1.90 27.43 1.30
C GLN A 234 0.78 26.53 1.84
N PRO A 235 1.08 25.71 2.86
CA PRO A 235 0.07 24.90 3.53
C PRO A 235 -0.81 25.74 4.46
N GLU A 236 -2.12 25.65 4.30
CA GLU A 236 -3.12 26.22 5.20
C GLU A 236 -3.61 25.16 6.18
N PHE A 237 -3.72 25.55 7.45
CA PHE A 237 -4.12 24.63 8.52
C PHE A 237 -5.27 25.19 9.35
N GLU A 238 -6.13 24.29 9.82
CA GLU A 238 -7.10 24.56 10.87
C GLU A 238 -6.54 24.12 12.21
N THR A 239 -6.70 24.91 13.28
CA THR A 239 -6.17 24.56 14.60
C THR A 239 -7.29 24.20 15.56
N PHE A 240 -7.13 23.08 16.26
CA PHE A 240 -8.03 22.59 17.29
C PHE A 240 -7.27 22.51 18.62
N THR A 241 -7.94 22.87 19.72
CA THR A 241 -7.31 23.00 21.05
C THR A 241 -8.05 22.18 22.09
N GLY A 242 -7.30 21.59 23.03
CA GLY A 242 -7.89 20.90 24.18
C GLY A 242 -8.62 19.60 23.80
N VAL A 243 -8.16 18.95 22.72
CA VAL A 243 -8.81 17.74 22.20
C VAL A 243 -8.18 16.52 22.84
N THR A 244 -9.00 15.61 23.36
CA THR A 244 -8.53 14.42 24.07
C THR A 244 -8.03 13.37 23.09
N VAL A 245 -6.82 12.87 23.34
CA VAL A 245 -6.26 11.75 22.60
C VAL A 245 -6.87 10.44 23.10
N PHE A 246 -7.20 9.55 22.17
CA PHE A 246 -7.53 8.17 22.46
C PHE A 246 -6.79 7.22 21.52
N ASN A 247 -6.55 6.00 21.98
CA ASN A 247 -5.94 4.95 21.18
C ASN A 247 -6.82 3.69 21.17
N TYR A 248 -7.31 3.29 19.99
CA TYR A 248 -8.01 2.01 19.76
C TYR A 248 -7.03 0.84 19.53
N PHE A 249 -5.90 0.80 20.25
CA PHE A 249 -4.80 -0.13 19.93
C PHE A 249 -4.30 -0.01 18.47
N SER A 250 -4.44 1.20 17.92
CA SER A 250 -3.86 1.60 16.65
C SER A 250 -2.42 2.06 16.89
N ASP A 251 -1.56 1.79 15.93
CA ASP A 251 -0.18 2.32 15.96
C ASP A 251 -0.14 3.85 15.79
N VAL A 252 -1.22 4.46 15.28
CA VAL A 252 -1.35 5.92 15.17
C VAL A 252 -2.45 6.38 16.14
N PRO A 253 -2.14 7.22 17.15
CA PRO A 253 -3.15 7.75 18.07
C PRO A 253 -4.17 8.60 17.33
N SER A 254 -5.37 8.74 17.88
CA SER A 254 -6.44 9.52 17.27
C SER A 254 -7.05 10.51 18.26
N VAL A 255 -7.77 11.48 17.72
CA VAL A 255 -8.52 12.49 18.47
C VAL A 255 -9.95 12.55 17.99
N GLU A 256 -10.82 12.93 18.91
CA GLU A 256 -12.25 13.13 18.68
C GLU A 256 -12.50 14.62 18.86
N TYR A 257 -12.91 15.29 17.80
CA TYR A 257 -13.14 16.72 17.81
C TYR A 257 -14.50 17.04 17.20
N VAL A 258 -15.08 18.19 17.57
CA VAL A 258 -16.35 18.64 17.01
C VAL A 258 -16.05 19.62 15.88
N ASP A 259 -16.56 19.30 14.70
CA ASP A 259 -16.48 20.13 13.50
C ASP A 259 -17.88 20.25 12.89
N GLN A 260 -18.32 21.49 12.63
CA GLN A 260 -19.67 21.80 12.12
C GLN A 260 -20.79 21.09 12.91
N GLY A 261 -20.64 20.98 14.23
CA GLY A 261 -21.62 20.34 15.12
C GLY A 261 -21.67 18.81 15.07
N LYS A 262 -20.69 18.16 14.41
CA LYS A 262 -20.55 16.70 14.37
C LYS A 262 -19.24 16.26 14.98
N THR A 263 -19.28 15.19 15.76
CA THR A 263 -18.05 14.52 16.22
C THR A 263 -17.35 13.89 15.04
N GLN A 264 -16.06 14.19 14.90
CA GLN A 264 -15.15 13.67 13.89
C GLN A 264 -13.99 12.96 14.57
N VAL A 265 -13.48 11.92 13.91
CA VAL A 265 -12.27 11.21 14.32
C VAL A 265 -11.14 11.57 13.37
N TRP A 266 -9.96 11.87 13.93
CA TRP A 266 -8.77 12.17 13.14
C TRP A 266 -7.55 11.48 13.73
N SER A 267 -6.76 10.79 12.90
CA SER A 267 -5.48 10.24 13.34
C SER A 267 -4.45 11.36 13.49
N LEU A 268 -3.77 11.41 14.63
CA LEU A 268 -2.75 12.40 14.93
C LEU A 268 -1.41 11.99 14.35
N TYR A 269 -0.96 12.73 13.34
CA TYR A 269 0.38 12.57 12.79
C TYR A 269 1.37 13.57 13.40
N PRO A 270 2.67 13.25 13.47
CA PRO A 270 3.65 14.12 14.10
C PRO A 270 3.62 15.54 13.58
N SER A 271 3.55 15.78 12.27
CA SER A 271 3.56 17.14 11.72
C SER A 271 2.37 18.02 12.13
N GLN A 272 1.33 17.40 12.69
CA GLN A 272 0.06 18.01 13.06
C GLN A 272 0.01 18.42 14.53
N ILE A 273 0.93 17.95 15.38
CA ILE A 273 0.84 18.18 16.84
C ILE A 273 1.59 19.46 17.18
N LEU A 274 0.88 20.46 17.71
CA LEU A 274 1.47 21.73 18.10
C LEU A 274 1.96 21.68 19.55
N ALA A 275 1.12 21.17 20.45
CA ALA A 275 1.44 21.06 21.87
C ALA A 275 0.67 19.91 22.54
N VAL A 276 1.24 19.37 23.61
CA VAL A 276 0.62 18.35 24.47
C VAL A 276 0.54 18.91 25.89
N LYS A 277 -0.59 18.72 26.56
CA LYS A 277 -0.77 19.09 27.96
C LYS A 277 -0.37 17.92 28.85
N ILE A 278 0.67 18.11 29.65
CA ILE A 278 1.21 17.10 30.57
C ILE A 278 1.23 17.71 31.96
N ASP A 279 0.62 17.03 32.94
CA ASP A 279 0.54 17.50 34.33
C ASP A 279 0.01 18.94 34.44
N GLY A 280 -1.00 19.27 33.64
CA GLY A 280 -1.62 20.60 33.59
C GLY A 280 -0.83 21.67 32.83
N ASN A 281 0.37 21.38 32.34
CA ASN A 281 1.23 22.32 31.62
C ASN A 281 1.32 22.00 30.13
N TRP A 282 1.22 23.03 29.28
CA TRP A 282 1.40 22.87 27.84
C TRP A 282 2.88 22.82 27.46
N LYS A 283 3.26 21.76 26.75
CA LYS A 283 4.59 21.61 26.15
C LYS A 283 4.45 21.67 24.63
N GLU A 284 5.08 22.67 24.02
CA GLU A 284 5.11 22.81 22.56
C GLU A 284 5.95 21.67 21.96
N CYS A 285 5.44 21.03 20.92
CA CYS A 285 6.16 20.00 20.19
C CYS A 285 7.19 20.66 19.27
N PRO A 286 8.48 20.37 19.44
CA PRO A 286 9.54 20.92 18.60
C PRO A 286 9.52 20.23 17.23
N LEU A 287 8.51 20.49 16.40
CA LEU A 287 8.55 20.11 15.00
C LEU A 287 9.46 21.09 14.26
N LYS A 288 10.76 21.04 14.56
CA LYS A 288 11.75 21.22 13.50
C LYS A 288 11.88 19.86 12.84
N ILE A 289 10.96 19.59 11.91
CA ILE A 289 11.16 18.53 10.96
C ILE A 289 12.35 19.01 10.10
N ARG A 290 13.52 18.40 10.34
CA ARG A 290 14.69 18.51 9.49
C ARG A 290 14.78 17.23 8.67
#